data_AF-A0A0G4FD19-F1
#
_entry.id   AF-A0A0G4FD19-F1
#
_cell.length_a   1.000
_cell.length_b   1.000
_cell.length_c   1.000
_cell.angle_alpha   90.00
_cell.angle_beta   90.00
_cell.angle_gamma   90.00
#
_symmetry.space_group_name_H-M   'P 1'
#
loop_
_entity.id
_entity.type
_entity.pdbx_description
1 polymer ?
#
loop_
_entity_poly.entity_id
_entity_poly.type
_entity_poly.pdbx_seq_one_letter_code
_entity_poly.pdbx_strand_id
1 'polypeptide(L)'
;MCGLCYAHEVYHFVARFVVCFCIGYFFITLFEPSFLSLTQYGTRDYFYPEITETYGLQFYRLSVELVPLTNATATCGDTSVDSPLFGRGEFKGCKVTHHQSAEDPGDRHCDCVAPYGWMHQQSVERGDTEAAAMWRDLRAAGVVMYVFGSLTMVLVVLSTFWLLPDVASKMRRGRSTHPQDLIAAVLFTAAAVLCLVGGLLWRSLGGSARCADLVDARVLFAAPTCEMGRSGIDAMFVTPPLLAVTSLFQWLFVQDRVRHERWKAARIAQLQANQNQPAPQTVGNAAGNPQDDVDDAETAAGSNV
;
A
#
# COMPACT_ATOMS: atom_id res chain seq x y z
N MET A 1 1.93 0.18 -34.91
CA MET A 1 0.99 0.26 -33.78
C MET A 1 1.29 1.51 -32.96
N CYS A 2 0.29 2.34 -32.66
CA CYS A 2 0.48 3.60 -31.94
C CYS A 2 0.77 3.29 -30.45
N GLY A 3 1.94 3.70 -29.93
CA GLY A 3 2.29 3.50 -28.50
C GLY A 3 1.27 4.10 -27.53
N LEU A 4 0.53 5.13 -27.97
CA LEU A 4 -0.57 5.76 -27.24
C LEU A 4 -1.77 4.83 -26.97
N CYS A 5 -2.06 3.87 -27.86
CA CYS A 5 -3.15 2.93 -27.64
C CYS A 5 -2.79 1.89 -26.56
N TYR A 6 -1.53 1.47 -26.51
CA TYR A 6 -1.05 0.50 -25.53
C TYR A 6 -1.02 1.10 -24.11
N ALA A 7 -0.53 2.34 -23.98
CA ALA A 7 -0.51 3.05 -22.70
C ALA A 7 -1.92 3.22 -22.12
N HIS A 8 -2.92 3.48 -22.96
CA HIS A 8 -4.32 3.65 -22.53
C HIS A 8 -4.95 2.36 -21.99
N GLU A 9 -4.74 1.23 -22.66
CA GLU A 9 -5.24 -0.09 -22.21
C GLU A 9 -4.61 -0.50 -20.88
N VAL A 10 -3.29 -0.35 -20.76
CA VAL A 10 -2.57 -0.64 -19.50
C VAL A 10 -3.10 0.25 -18.37
N TYR A 11 -3.37 1.52 -18.66
CA TYR A 11 -3.89 2.46 -17.67
C TYR A 11 -5.27 2.08 -17.14
N HIS A 12 -6.20 1.74 -18.05
CA HIS A 12 -7.54 1.29 -17.67
C HIS A 12 -7.50 -0.01 -16.87
N PHE A 13 -6.63 -0.93 -17.25
CA PHE A 13 -6.42 -2.18 -16.52
C PHE A 13 -5.91 -1.92 -15.10
N VAL A 14 -4.89 -1.07 -14.96
CA VAL A 14 -4.32 -0.73 -13.65
C VAL A 14 -5.33 0.01 -12.78
N ALA A 15 -6.07 0.99 -13.31
CA ALA A 15 -7.08 1.71 -12.54
C ALA A 15 -8.18 0.77 -12.02
N ARG A 16 -8.67 -0.15 -12.85
CA ARG A 16 -9.64 -1.17 -12.42
C ARG A 16 -9.05 -2.13 -11.40
N PHE A 17 -7.82 -2.59 -11.62
CA PHE A 17 -7.14 -3.46 -10.68
C PHE A 17 -6.94 -2.79 -9.32
N VAL A 18 -6.48 -1.53 -9.29
CA VAL A 18 -6.33 -0.74 -8.06
C VAL A 18 -7.65 -0.57 -7.34
N VAL A 19 -8.75 -0.29 -8.04
CA VAL A 19 -10.08 -0.20 -7.42
C VAL A 19 -10.52 -1.53 -6.83
N CYS A 20 -10.42 -2.63 -7.59
CA CYS A 20 -10.74 -3.98 -7.08
C CYS A 20 -9.86 -4.35 -5.89
N PHE A 21 -8.58 -3.97 -5.92
CA PHE A 21 -7.64 -4.17 -4.84
C PHE A 21 -8.02 -3.36 -3.60
N CYS A 22 -8.34 -2.07 -3.75
CA CYS A 22 -8.75 -1.22 -2.63
C CYS A 22 -10.03 -1.73 -1.98
N ILE A 23 -11.01 -2.17 -2.79
CA ILE A 23 -12.26 -2.76 -2.31
C ILE A 23 -11.98 -4.10 -1.61
N GLY A 24 -11.17 -4.98 -2.23
CA GLY A 24 -10.78 -6.26 -1.65
C GLY A 24 -10.05 -6.07 -0.33
N TYR A 25 -9.09 -5.16 -0.26
CA TYR A 25 -8.35 -4.81 0.95
C TYR A 25 -9.27 -4.20 2.02
N PHE A 26 -10.23 -3.37 1.65
CA PHE A 26 -11.24 -2.85 2.56
C PHE A 26 -12.09 -3.99 3.17
N PHE A 27 -12.52 -4.96 2.36
CA PHE A 27 -13.23 -6.13 2.87
C PHE A 27 -12.34 -7.03 3.72
N ILE A 28 -11.09 -7.28 3.30
CA ILE A 28 -10.13 -8.04 4.10
C ILE A 28 -9.95 -7.35 5.45
N THR A 29 -9.63 -6.06 5.50
CA THR A 29 -9.48 -5.33 6.79
C THR A 29 -10.76 -5.27 7.64
N LEU A 30 -11.95 -5.37 7.04
CA LEU A 30 -13.22 -5.50 7.76
C LEU A 30 -13.46 -6.89 8.34
N PHE A 31 -13.04 -7.93 7.62
CA PHE A 31 -13.29 -9.33 7.98
C PHE A 31 -12.09 -9.98 8.69
N GLU A 32 -10.90 -9.41 8.57
CA GLU A 32 -9.69 -9.81 9.28
C GLU A 32 -9.93 -9.49 10.75
N PRO A 33 -10.02 -10.52 11.61
CA PRO A 33 -10.37 -10.32 13.00
C PRO A 33 -9.26 -9.63 13.80
N SER A 34 -8.05 -9.49 13.24
CA SER A 34 -6.85 -8.99 13.92
C SER A 34 -6.08 -7.98 13.06
N PHE A 35 -5.76 -6.81 13.62
CA PHE A 35 -4.84 -5.84 13.03
C PHE A 35 -3.39 -6.03 13.53
N LEU A 36 -3.21 -6.79 14.60
CA LEU A 36 -1.91 -7.13 15.18
C LEU A 36 -2.00 -8.56 15.73
N SER A 37 -0.99 -9.36 15.46
CA SER A 37 -0.80 -10.70 16.03
C SER A 37 0.58 -10.74 16.65
N LEU A 38 0.68 -11.26 17.87
CA LEU A 38 1.93 -11.52 18.55
C LEU A 38 1.97 -13.01 18.87
N THR A 39 3.09 -13.64 18.57
CA THR A 39 3.31 -15.06 18.87
C THR A 39 4.51 -15.16 19.80
N GLN A 40 4.38 -16.02 20.80
CA GLN A 40 5.39 -16.25 21.82
C GLN A 40 5.56 -17.75 22.02
N TYR A 41 6.81 -18.19 22.07
CA TYR A 41 7.18 -19.56 22.38
C TYR A 41 7.73 -19.61 23.81
N GLY A 42 7.18 -20.47 24.66
CA GLY A 42 7.70 -20.64 26.02
C GLY A 42 9.11 -21.24 26.00
N THR A 43 10.06 -20.73 26.79
CA THR A 43 11.44 -21.26 26.86
C THR A 43 11.63 -22.18 28.06
N ARG A 44 11.13 -23.42 27.98
CA ARG A 44 11.52 -24.47 28.94
C ARG A 44 11.50 -25.84 28.28
N ASP A 45 12.70 -26.40 28.08
CA ASP A 45 13.01 -27.80 27.78
C ASP A 45 12.02 -28.55 26.85
N TYR A 46 12.25 -28.44 25.54
CA TYR A 46 11.84 -29.36 24.46
C TYR A 46 10.34 -29.56 24.16
N PHE A 47 9.42 -28.98 24.91
CA PHE A 47 7.99 -28.91 24.58
C PHE A 47 7.49 -27.48 24.76
N TYR A 48 7.30 -26.77 23.66
CA TYR A 48 7.02 -25.33 23.67
C TYR A 48 5.53 -25.08 23.41
N PRO A 49 4.71 -24.75 24.42
CA PRO A 49 3.35 -24.32 24.15
C PRO A 49 3.40 -22.98 23.40
N GLU A 50 2.80 -22.94 22.21
CA GLU A 50 2.60 -21.71 21.47
C GLU A 50 1.53 -20.84 22.15
N ILE A 51 1.88 -19.58 22.40
CA ILE A 51 0.93 -18.55 22.81
C ILE A 51 0.79 -17.56 21.66
N THR A 52 -0.41 -17.47 21.11
CA THR A 52 -0.74 -16.52 20.05
C THR A 52 -1.79 -15.53 20.53
N GLU A 53 -1.42 -14.26 20.56
CA GLU A 53 -2.24 -13.12 20.94
C GLU A 53 -2.67 -12.35 19.70
N THR A 54 -3.97 -12.20 19.51
CA THR A 54 -4.53 -11.46 18.38
C THR A 54 -5.34 -10.27 18.86
N TYR A 55 -5.05 -9.12 18.28
CA TYR A 55 -5.63 -7.83 18.61
C TYR A 55 -6.49 -7.37 17.45
N GLY A 56 -7.81 -7.46 17.62
CA GLY A 56 -8.81 -7.00 16.67
C GLY A 56 -9.33 -5.60 16.98
N LEU A 57 -10.20 -5.07 16.13
CA LEU A 57 -10.83 -3.76 16.37
C LEU A 57 -11.72 -3.76 17.63
N GLN A 58 -12.41 -4.87 17.88
CA GLN A 58 -13.41 -4.99 18.95
C GLN A 58 -12.99 -5.95 20.06
N PHE A 59 -12.19 -6.96 19.72
CA PHE A 59 -11.88 -8.07 20.60
C PHE A 59 -10.38 -8.32 20.64
N TYR A 60 -9.90 -8.66 21.82
CA TYR A 60 -8.65 -9.34 22.05
C TYR A 60 -8.93 -10.85 22.07
N ARG A 61 -8.08 -11.65 21.43
CA ARG A 61 -8.09 -13.11 21.60
C ARG A 61 -6.73 -13.63 22.00
N LEU A 62 -6.74 -14.59 22.90
CA LEU A 62 -5.58 -15.34 23.34
C LEU A 62 -5.79 -16.81 22.96
N SER A 63 -4.87 -17.37 22.17
CA SER A 63 -4.80 -18.78 21.84
C SER A 63 -3.60 -19.38 22.57
N VAL A 64 -3.83 -20.44 23.36
CA VAL A 64 -2.77 -21.13 24.10
C VAL A 64 -2.80 -22.61 23.77
N GLU A 65 -1.68 -23.14 23.28
CA GLU A 65 -1.53 -24.57 23.01
C GLU A 65 -1.60 -25.40 24.31
N LEU A 66 -2.37 -26.50 24.26
CA LEU A 66 -2.59 -27.44 25.35
C LEU A 66 -1.73 -28.70 25.13
N VAL A 67 -0.44 -28.61 25.43
CA VAL A 67 0.52 -29.71 25.26
C VAL A 67 0.18 -30.86 26.21
N PRO A 68 -0.25 -32.05 25.72
CA PRO A 68 -0.49 -33.19 26.60
C PRO A 68 0.85 -33.72 27.15
N LEU A 69 0.85 -34.29 28.36
CA LEU A 69 1.95 -35.04 29.01
C LEU A 69 2.93 -34.31 29.98
N THR A 70 2.65 -33.11 30.48
CA THR A 70 3.43 -32.57 31.62
C THR A 70 2.54 -32.02 32.74
N ASN A 71 3.04 -32.04 33.98
CA ASN A 71 2.44 -31.36 35.15
C ASN A 71 2.41 -29.82 35.01
N ALA A 72 2.83 -29.30 33.85
CA ALA A 72 2.83 -27.91 33.44
C ALA A 72 1.80 -27.68 32.29
N THR A 73 0.71 -28.43 32.30
CA THR A 73 -0.37 -28.30 31.31
C THR A 73 -1.21 -27.06 31.59
N ALA A 74 -1.37 -26.19 30.58
CA ALA A 74 -2.39 -25.16 30.65
C ALA A 74 -3.79 -25.82 30.74
N THR A 75 -4.70 -25.20 31.47
CA THR A 75 -6.09 -25.64 31.59
C THR A 75 -7.02 -24.56 31.05
N CYS A 76 -8.06 -25.00 30.33
CA CYS A 76 -9.03 -24.13 29.70
C CYS A 76 -10.37 -24.28 30.43
N GLY A 77 -10.79 -23.24 31.15
CA GLY A 77 -12.15 -23.12 31.67
C GLY A 77 -13.04 -22.32 30.72
N ASP A 78 -14.32 -22.15 31.08
CA ASP A 78 -15.28 -21.42 30.22
C ASP A 78 -15.00 -19.91 30.14
N THR A 79 -14.35 -19.33 31.15
CA THR A 79 -14.07 -17.88 31.26
C THR A 79 -12.66 -17.59 31.77
N SER A 80 -11.78 -18.59 31.77
CA SER A 80 -10.41 -18.42 32.22
C SER A 80 -9.50 -19.45 31.60
N VAL A 81 -8.26 -19.06 31.36
CA VAL A 81 -7.17 -19.99 31.06
C VAL A 81 -6.16 -19.92 32.20
N ASP A 82 -5.75 -21.06 32.71
CA ASP A 82 -4.71 -21.16 33.73
C ASP A 82 -3.50 -21.83 33.11
N SER A 83 -2.41 -21.09 32.98
CA SER A 83 -1.17 -21.58 32.38
C SER A 83 -0.03 -21.40 33.38
N PRO A 84 0.87 -22.37 33.55
CA PRO A 84 2.06 -22.18 34.38
C PRO A 84 2.99 -21.08 33.86
N LEU A 85 2.77 -20.61 32.63
CA LEU A 85 3.54 -19.54 31.99
C LEU A 85 3.15 -18.15 32.49
N PHE A 86 1.86 -17.85 32.57
CA PHE A 86 1.38 -16.50 32.91
C PHE A 86 0.37 -16.50 34.07
N GLY A 87 0.18 -17.65 34.72
CA GLY A 87 -0.85 -17.88 35.72
C GLY A 87 -2.25 -17.93 35.13
N ARG A 88 -3.23 -17.55 35.96
CA ARG A 88 -4.65 -17.52 35.59
C ARG A 88 -5.05 -16.20 34.94
N GLY A 89 -5.34 -16.24 33.64
CA GLY A 89 -6.00 -15.18 32.90
C GLY A 89 -7.52 -15.33 32.93
N GLU A 90 -8.25 -14.24 33.10
CA GLU A 90 -9.71 -14.21 33.03
C GLU A 90 -10.17 -13.56 31.74
N PHE A 91 -11.22 -14.10 31.13
CA PHE A 91 -11.75 -13.68 29.83
C PHE A 91 -13.28 -13.72 29.85
N LYS A 92 -13.90 -13.07 28.85
CA LYS A 92 -15.36 -13.11 28.71
C LYS A 92 -15.86 -14.47 28.26
N GLY A 93 -15.06 -15.19 27.48
CA GLY A 93 -15.35 -16.57 27.08
C GLY A 93 -14.10 -17.27 26.58
N CYS A 94 -13.98 -18.55 26.88
CA CYS A 94 -12.89 -19.42 26.47
C CYS A 94 -13.48 -20.74 26.01
N LYS A 95 -12.81 -21.40 25.07
CA LYS A 95 -13.20 -22.74 24.59
C LYS A 95 -11.97 -23.50 24.12
N VAL A 96 -12.04 -24.83 24.22
CA VAL A 96 -11.04 -25.68 23.60
C VAL A 96 -11.35 -25.81 22.11
N THR A 97 -10.38 -25.46 21.28
CA THR A 97 -10.41 -25.66 19.83
C THR A 97 -9.42 -26.75 19.44
N HIS A 98 -9.73 -27.46 18.36
CA HIS A 98 -8.83 -28.42 17.74
C HIS A 98 -8.29 -27.78 16.47
N HIS A 99 -6.99 -27.50 16.42
CA HIS A 99 -6.36 -27.11 15.17
C HIS A 99 -6.03 -28.40 14.42
N GLN A 100 -6.76 -28.68 13.33
CA GLN A 100 -6.33 -29.68 12.36
C GLN A 100 -5.17 -29.09 11.55
N SER A 101 -3.99 -28.98 12.16
CA SER A 101 -2.77 -28.81 11.38
C SER A 101 -2.46 -30.13 10.68
N ALA A 102 -2.00 -30.08 9.43
CA ALA A 102 -1.59 -31.27 8.68
C ALA A 102 -0.38 -31.99 9.33
N GLU A 103 0.35 -31.28 10.20
CA GLU A 103 1.56 -31.76 10.86
C GLU A 103 1.30 -32.37 12.24
N ASP A 104 0.23 -31.99 12.94
CA ASP A 104 -0.14 -32.62 14.22
C ASP A 104 -1.68 -32.68 14.43
N PRO A 105 -2.33 -33.83 14.16
CA PRO A 105 -3.79 -33.97 14.28
C PRO A 105 -4.30 -34.02 15.72
N GLY A 106 -3.39 -34.01 16.72
CA GLY A 106 -3.71 -34.01 18.15
C GLY A 106 -3.80 -32.62 18.78
N ASP A 107 -3.54 -31.56 18.02
CA ASP A 107 -3.23 -30.26 18.59
C ASP A 107 -4.47 -29.53 19.13
N ARG A 108 -4.46 -29.28 20.44
CA ARG A 108 -5.58 -28.66 21.17
C ARG A 108 -5.16 -27.31 21.66
N HIS A 109 -6.00 -26.31 21.47
CA HIS A 109 -5.73 -24.95 21.90
C HIS A 109 -6.87 -24.44 22.77
N CYS A 110 -6.57 -23.59 23.74
CA CYS A 110 -7.56 -22.80 24.45
C CYS A 110 -7.68 -21.45 23.76
N ASP A 111 -8.82 -21.20 23.10
CA ASP A 111 -9.14 -19.94 22.43
C ASP A 111 -10.04 -19.10 23.34
N CYS A 112 -9.46 -18.06 23.91
CA CYS A 112 -10.07 -17.12 24.84
C CYS A 112 -10.30 -15.77 24.17
N VAL A 113 -11.46 -15.17 24.39
CA VAL A 113 -11.87 -13.91 23.77
C VAL A 113 -12.38 -12.94 24.83
N ALA A 114 -11.93 -11.68 24.75
CA ALA A 114 -12.44 -10.59 25.58
C ALA A 114 -12.54 -9.28 24.79
N PRO A 115 -13.63 -8.50 24.95
CA PRO A 115 -13.71 -7.16 24.38
C PRO A 115 -12.83 -6.18 25.17
N TYR A 116 -12.20 -5.21 24.49
CA TYR A 116 -11.31 -4.23 25.16
C TYR A 116 -11.98 -3.47 26.30
N GLY A 117 -13.27 -3.14 26.17
CA GLY A 117 -14.00 -2.45 27.24
C GLY A 117 -14.08 -3.28 28.53
N TRP A 118 -14.20 -4.60 28.40
CA TRP A 118 -14.21 -5.51 29.54
C TRP A 118 -12.81 -5.66 30.15
N MET A 119 -11.78 -5.85 29.31
CA MET A 119 -10.38 -5.91 29.76
C MET A 119 -9.97 -4.63 30.49
N HIS A 120 -10.31 -3.46 29.94
CA HIS A 120 -10.06 -2.16 30.56
C HIS A 120 -10.77 -2.05 31.91
N GLN A 121 -12.06 -2.38 31.99
CA GLN A 121 -12.82 -2.32 33.23
C GLN A 121 -12.20 -3.23 34.30
N GLN A 122 -11.84 -4.45 33.95
CA GLN A 122 -11.25 -5.40 34.88
C GLN A 122 -9.86 -4.96 35.36
N SER A 123 -9.04 -4.38 34.48
CA SER A 123 -7.76 -3.77 34.87
C SER A 123 -7.95 -2.62 35.87
N VAL A 124 -8.94 -1.75 35.63
CA VAL A 124 -9.28 -0.66 36.57
C VAL A 124 -9.78 -1.20 37.92
N GLU A 125 -10.67 -2.20 37.91
CA GLU A 125 -11.18 -2.83 39.13
C GLU A 125 -10.07 -3.50 39.95
N ARG A 126 -9.04 -4.05 39.29
CA ARG A 126 -7.85 -4.62 39.93
C ARG A 126 -6.81 -3.56 40.36
N GLY A 127 -7.01 -2.30 40.01
CA GLY A 127 -6.06 -1.21 40.29
C GLY A 127 -4.82 -1.22 39.38
N ASP A 128 -4.84 -1.95 38.28
CA ASP A 128 -3.74 -2.01 37.31
C ASP A 128 -3.91 -0.91 36.24
N THR A 129 -3.40 0.27 36.56
CA THR A 129 -3.48 1.45 35.68
C THR A 129 -2.69 1.30 34.39
N GLU A 130 -1.62 0.50 34.41
CA GLU A 130 -0.76 0.27 33.26
C GLU A 130 -1.46 -0.63 32.23
N ALA A 131 -2.04 -1.74 32.69
CA ALA A 131 -2.84 -2.60 31.81
C ALA A 131 -4.08 -1.86 31.28
N ALA A 132 -4.75 -1.04 32.09
CA ALA A 132 -5.88 -0.23 31.64
C ALA A 132 -5.47 0.74 30.51
N ALA A 133 -4.33 1.43 30.67
CA ALA A 133 -3.79 2.32 29.63
C ALA A 133 -3.45 1.53 28.35
N MET A 134 -2.83 0.36 28.48
CA MET A 134 -2.51 -0.53 27.36
C MET A 134 -3.76 -0.90 26.56
N TRP A 135 -4.82 -1.39 27.21
CA TRP A 135 -6.07 -1.77 26.51
C TRP A 135 -6.74 -0.60 25.79
N ARG A 136 -6.65 0.60 26.39
CA ARG A 136 -7.14 1.84 25.76
C ARG A 136 -6.32 2.18 24.51
N ASP A 137 -5.00 2.12 24.60
CA ASP A 137 -4.09 2.47 23.50
C ASP A 137 -4.19 1.47 22.35
N LEU A 138 -4.33 0.17 22.65
CA LEU A 138 -4.58 -0.87 21.64
C LEU A 138 -5.91 -0.69 20.92
N ARG A 139 -6.98 -0.36 21.66
CA ARG A 139 -8.27 -0.02 21.06
C ARG A 139 -8.12 1.21 20.15
N ALA A 140 -7.40 2.23 20.58
CA ALA A 140 -7.13 3.41 19.77
C ALA A 140 -6.30 3.06 18.52
N ALA A 141 -5.31 2.18 18.63
CA ALA A 141 -4.51 1.70 17.51
C ALA A 141 -5.40 1.04 16.44
N GLY A 142 -6.32 0.15 16.84
CA GLY A 142 -7.28 -0.46 15.93
C GLY A 142 -8.18 0.56 15.24
N VAL A 143 -8.68 1.55 15.97
CA VAL A 143 -9.49 2.64 15.40
C VAL A 143 -8.68 3.47 14.40
N VAL A 144 -7.43 3.81 14.73
CA VAL A 144 -6.53 4.54 13.83
C VAL A 144 -6.31 3.76 12.54
N MET A 145 -5.98 2.47 12.60
CA MET A 145 -5.83 1.62 11.41
C MET A 145 -7.09 1.64 10.55
N TYR A 146 -8.25 1.45 11.16
CA TYR A 146 -9.51 1.40 10.43
C TYR A 146 -9.86 2.74 9.77
N VAL A 147 -9.76 3.85 10.51
CA VAL A 147 -10.11 5.19 10.01
C VAL A 147 -9.13 5.65 8.94
N PHE A 148 -7.83 5.61 9.20
CA PHE A 148 -6.83 6.08 8.24
C PHE A 148 -6.73 5.15 7.04
N GLY A 149 -6.83 3.83 7.24
CA GLY A 149 -6.88 2.85 6.15
C GLY A 149 -8.09 3.09 5.23
N SER A 150 -9.29 3.23 5.81
CA SER A 150 -10.52 3.48 5.04
C SER A 150 -10.46 4.81 4.28
N LEU A 151 -10.02 5.90 4.93
CA LEU A 151 -9.90 7.21 4.28
C LEU A 151 -8.88 7.17 3.14
N THR A 152 -7.74 6.51 3.34
CA THR A 152 -6.72 6.33 2.30
C THR A 152 -7.30 5.62 1.09
N MET A 153 -8.02 4.51 1.30
CA MET A 153 -8.66 3.75 0.22
C MET A 153 -9.73 4.57 -0.50
N VAL A 154 -10.56 5.34 0.22
CA VAL A 154 -11.56 6.23 -0.39
C VAL A 154 -10.90 7.27 -1.30
N LEU A 155 -9.81 7.91 -0.86
CA LEU A 155 -9.10 8.90 -1.68
C LEU A 155 -8.44 8.29 -2.92
N VAL A 156 -7.90 7.07 -2.80
CA VAL A 156 -7.35 6.32 -3.95
C VAL A 156 -8.47 5.94 -4.92
N VAL A 157 -9.63 5.50 -4.45
CA VAL A 157 -10.77 5.16 -5.30
C VAL A 157 -11.34 6.41 -5.98
N LEU A 158 -11.48 7.54 -5.27
CA LEU A 158 -11.97 8.80 -5.86
C LEU A 158 -11.03 9.33 -6.94
N SER A 159 -9.72 9.24 -6.73
CA SER A 159 -8.74 9.64 -7.74
C SER A 159 -8.74 8.70 -8.96
N THR A 160 -8.76 7.38 -8.74
CA THR A 160 -8.66 6.36 -9.82
C THR A 160 -9.95 6.08 -10.58
N PHE A 161 -11.10 6.04 -9.91
CA PHE A 161 -12.37 5.66 -10.53
C PHE A 161 -13.13 6.86 -11.10
N TRP A 162 -13.06 8.01 -10.42
CA TRP A 162 -13.85 9.20 -10.81
C TRP A 162 -13.05 10.18 -11.66
N LEU A 163 -11.87 10.60 -11.20
CA LEU A 163 -11.14 11.69 -11.83
C LEU A 163 -10.34 11.22 -13.05
N LEU A 164 -9.67 10.07 -12.94
CA LEU A 164 -8.77 9.58 -13.98
C LEU A 164 -9.46 9.21 -15.32
N PRO A 165 -10.64 8.56 -15.33
CA PRO A 165 -11.36 8.32 -16.59
C PRO A 165 -11.85 9.61 -17.25
N ASP A 166 -12.27 10.61 -16.47
CA ASP A 166 -12.71 11.89 -17.03
C ASP A 166 -11.54 12.66 -17.65
N VAL A 167 -10.39 12.68 -16.96
CA VAL A 167 -9.12 13.21 -17.49
C VAL A 167 -8.72 12.52 -18.80
N ALA A 168 -8.72 11.18 -18.83
CA ALA A 168 -8.39 10.43 -20.03
C ALA A 168 -9.36 10.74 -21.18
N SER A 169 -10.66 10.87 -20.89
CA SER A 169 -11.68 11.22 -21.88
C SER A 169 -11.50 12.63 -22.45
N LYS A 170 -11.07 13.59 -21.62
CA LYS A 170 -10.81 14.98 -22.03
C LYS A 170 -9.54 15.07 -22.85
N MET A 171 -8.49 14.37 -22.43
CA MET A 171 -7.23 14.28 -23.17
C MET A 171 -7.44 13.69 -24.57
N ARG A 172 -8.22 12.61 -24.69
CA ARG A 172 -8.57 11.99 -25.99
C ARG A 172 -9.32 12.96 -26.92
N ARG A 173 -10.15 13.83 -26.34
CA ARG A 173 -10.89 14.87 -27.07
C ARG A 173 -10.08 16.15 -27.30
N GLY A 174 -8.80 16.19 -26.92
CA GLY A 174 -7.94 17.37 -27.02
C GLY A 174 -8.40 18.54 -26.15
N ARG A 175 -9.21 18.30 -25.13
CA ARG A 175 -9.70 19.32 -24.19
C ARG A 175 -8.73 19.49 -23.03
N SER A 176 -8.73 20.68 -22.44
CA SER A 176 -7.98 20.93 -21.19
C SER A 176 -8.44 19.97 -20.10
N THR A 177 -7.49 19.29 -19.48
CA THR A 177 -7.69 18.41 -18.31
C THR A 177 -7.57 19.16 -16.99
N HIS A 178 -7.20 20.44 -17.03
CA HIS A 178 -7.25 21.31 -15.86
C HIS A 178 -8.72 21.64 -15.54
N PRO A 179 -9.20 21.56 -14.28
CA PRO A 179 -8.47 21.38 -13.01
C PRO A 179 -8.40 19.93 -12.47
N GLN A 180 -8.90 18.94 -13.18
CA GLN A 180 -9.09 17.60 -12.63
C GLN A 180 -7.78 16.86 -12.33
N ASP A 181 -6.74 17.12 -13.11
CA ASP A 181 -5.39 16.58 -12.83
C ASP A 181 -4.84 17.07 -11.49
N LEU A 182 -5.08 18.34 -11.15
CA LEU A 182 -4.65 18.91 -9.89
C LEU A 182 -5.41 18.26 -8.73
N ILE A 183 -6.73 18.09 -8.88
CA ILE A 183 -7.56 17.45 -7.85
C ILE A 183 -7.09 16.00 -7.62
N ALA A 184 -6.85 15.24 -8.69
CA ALA A 184 -6.35 13.87 -8.58
C ALA A 184 -5.00 13.81 -7.86
N ALA A 185 -4.06 14.70 -8.19
CA ALA A 185 -2.76 14.79 -7.52
C ALA A 185 -2.89 15.14 -6.03
N VAL A 186 -3.80 16.06 -5.68
CA VAL A 186 -4.05 16.43 -4.28
C VAL A 186 -4.62 15.25 -3.49
N LEU A 187 -5.59 14.53 -4.05
CA LEU A 187 -6.19 13.36 -3.38
C LEU A 187 -5.18 12.24 -3.15
N PHE A 188 -4.34 11.94 -4.14
CA PHE A 188 -3.27 10.95 -3.99
C PHE A 188 -2.23 11.37 -2.95
N THR A 189 -1.81 12.64 -2.98
CA THR A 189 -0.87 13.17 -1.98
C THR A 189 -1.46 13.07 -0.57
N ALA A 190 -2.74 13.44 -0.40
CA ALA A 190 -3.45 13.32 0.86
C ALA A 190 -3.56 11.86 1.32
N ALA A 191 -3.83 10.92 0.40
CA ALA A 191 -3.85 9.49 0.71
C ALA A 191 -2.49 8.98 1.21
N ALA A 192 -1.40 9.39 0.56
CA ALA A 192 -0.05 9.02 0.97
C ALA A 192 0.29 9.58 2.36
N VAL A 193 -0.02 10.85 2.62
CA VAL A 193 0.21 11.48 3.93
C VAL A 193 -0.64 10.81 5.02
N LEU A 194 -1.91 10.51 4.75
CA LEU A 194 -2.78 9.80 5.69
C LEU A 194 -2.25 8.41 6.01
N CYS A 195 -1.78 7.66 5.00
CA CYS A 195 -1.18 6.35 5.24
C CYS A 195 0.07 6.44 6.12
N LEU A 196 0.94 7.42 5.88
CA LEU A 196 2.15 7.61 6.68
C LEU A 196 1.82 8.00 8.13
N VAL A 197 0.95 9.00 8.31
CA VAL A 197 0.53 9.47 9.63
C VAL A 197 -0.22 8.37 10.38
N GLY A 198 -1.14 7.69 9.72
CA GLY A 198 -1.89 6.56 10.28
C GLY A 198 -0.98 5.42 10.70
N GLY A 199 0.01 5.06 9.88
CA GLY A 199 1.01 4.04 10.21
C GLY A 199 1.91 4.43 11.39
N LEU A 200 2.34 5.70 11.47
CA LEU A 200 3.12 6.20 12.61
C LEU A 200 2.31 6.22 13.91
N LEU A 201 1.07 6.70 13.86
CA LEU A 201 0.16 6.69 15.01
C LEU A 201 -0.16 5.27 15.45
N TRP A 202 -0.49 4.38 14.51
CA TRP A 202 -0.70 2.97 14.81
C TRP A 202 0.53 2.32 15.42
N ARG A 203 1.73 2.58 14.90
CA ARG A 203 2.98 2.03 15.47
C ARG A 203 3.23 2.58 16.87
N SER A 204 2.97 3.86 17.11
CA SER A 204 3.14 4.47 18.42
C SER A 204 2.16 3.90 19.45
N LEU A 205 0.91 3.67 19.06
CA LEU A 205 -0.14 3.15 19.94
C LEU A 205 -0.02 1.63 20.10
N GLY A 206 0.18 0.89 19.01
CA GLY A 206 0.39 -0.55 18.99
C GLY A 206 1.72 -0.98 19.58
N GLY A 207 2.70 -0.07 19.71
CA GLY A 207 3.92 -0.29 20.48
C GLY A 207 3.67 -0.45 21.99
N SER A 208 2.47 -0.16 22.48
CA SER A 208 2.05 -0.51 23.83
C SER A 208 1.67 -1.98 23.96
N ALA A 209 1.51 -2.73 22.86
CA ALA A 209 1.21 -4.16 22.92
C ALA A 209 2.35 -4.89 23.64
N ARG A 210 1.99 -5.77 24.56
CA ARG A 210 2.92 -6.57 25.35
C ARG A 210 2.39 -7.99 25.39
N CYS A 211 3.24 -8.98 25.16
CA CYS A 211 2.83 -10.36 25.39
C CYS A 211 2.73 -10.65 26.89
N ALA A 212 2.00 -11.70 27.22
CA ALA A 212 2.02 -12.29 28.55
C ALA A 212 3.46 -12.62 29.01
N ASP A 213 3.86 -12.07 30.16
CA ASP A 213 5.16 -12.38 30.77
C ASP A 213 5.16 -13.80 31.35
N LEU A 214 6.14 -14.61 30.93
CA LEU A 214 6.36 -16.02 31.23
C LEU A 214 6.87 -16.30 32.65
N VAL A 215 7.32 -15.27 33.39
CA VAL A 215 8.17 -15.47 34.57
C VAL A 215 7.54 -15.01 35.89
N ASP A 216 6.67 -13.98 35.89
CA ASP A 216 6.20 -13.39 37.17
C ASP A 216 4.68 -13.31 37.38
N ALA A 217 3.85 -13.77 36.44
CA ALA A 217 2.38 -13.84 36.56
C ALA A 217 1.72 -12.58 37.16
N ARG A 218 2.37 -11.41 37.01
CA ARG A 218 1.91 -10.12 37.50
C ARG A 218 2.42 -9.05 36.56
N VAL A 219 1.46 -8.40 35.93
CA VAL A 219 1.60 -7.20 35.10
C VAL A 219 2.23 -7.48 33.75
N LEU A 220 1.51 -7.14 32.69
CA LEU A 220 1.93 -7.24 31.30
C LEU A 220 3.17 -6.37 31.09
N PHE A 221 4.37 -6.94 31.11
CA PHE A 221 5.60 -6.27 30.68
C PHE A 221 6.09 -6.87 29.36
N ALA A 222 6.83 -6.06 28.58
CA ALA A 222 7.30 -6.45 27.25
C ALA A 222 8.16 -7.71 27.33
N ALA A 223 7.59 -8.87 27.02
CA ALA A 223 8.36 -10.10 26.94
C ALA A 223 9.42 -9.95 25.83
N PRO A 224 10.70 -10.22 26.09
CA PRO A 224 11.79 -10.01 25.13
C PRO A 224 11.72 -10.93 23.89
N THR A 225 10.75 -11.84 23.83
CA THR A 225 10.59 -12.87 22.79
C THR A 225 9.21 -12.85 22.11
N CYS A 226 8.56 -11.68 22.05
CA CYS A 226 7.36 -11.50 21.23
C CYS A 226 7.75 -11.38 19.75
N GLU A 227 7.43 -12.38 18.94
CA GLU A 227 7.51 -12.26 17.49
C GLU A 227 6.22 -11.63 16.96
N MET A 228 6.34 -10.57 16.15
CA MET A 228 5.18 -10.04 15.44
C MET A 228 4.74 -11.04 14.38
N GLY A 229 3.53 -11.58 14.56
CA GLY A 229 2.91 -12.48 13.61
C GLY A 229 2.68 -11.80 12.25
N ARG A 230 2.57 -12.63 11.22
CA ARG A 230 2.53 -12.24 9.80
C ARG A 230 1.47 -11.18 9.47
N SER A 231 0.34 -11.16 10.19
CA SER A 231 -0.77 -10.23 9.94
C SER A 231 -0.45 -8.75 10.26
N GLY A 232 0.41 -8.48 11.25
CA GLY A 232 0.87 -7.10 11.54
C GLY A 232 1.81 -6.55 10.46
N ILE A 233 2.51 -7.45 9.77
CA ILE A 233 3.42 -7.15 8.67
C ILE A 233 2.62 -6.87 7.40
N ASP A 234 1.61 -7.69 7.08
CA ASP A 234 0.87 -7.57 5.82
C ASP A 234 0.16 -6.21 5.65
N ALA A 235 -0.42 -5.65 6.72
CA ALA A 235 -1.04 -4.33 6.63
C ALA A 235 -0.03 -3.20 6.35
N MET A 236 1.18 -3.29 6.92
CA MET A 236 2.26 -2.32 6.70
C MET A 236 2.95 -2.48 5.34
N PHE A 237 2.97 -3.69 4.77
CA PHE A 237 3.63 -3.98 3.50
C PHE A 237 2.71 -3.85 2.29
N VAL A 238 1.39 -3.84 2.45
CA VAL A 238 0.46 -3.73 1.31
C VAL A 238 0.22 -2.29 0.86
N THR A 239 0.08 -1.36 1.80
CA THR A 239 -0.28 0.04 1.47
C THR A 239 0.84 0.83 0.79
N PRO A 240 2.13 0.73 1.22
CA PRO A 240 3.22 1.48 0.59
C PRO A 240 3.52 1.08 -0.87
N PRO A 241 3.54 -0.21 -1.26
CA PRO A 241 3.69 -0.60 -2.67
C PRO A 241 2.51 -0.14 -3.51
N LEU A 242 1.28 -0.19 -2.99
CA LEU A 242 0.10 0.33 -3.70
C LEU A 242 0.25 1.84 -3.96
N LEU A 243 0.67 2.60 -2.94
CA LEU A 243 0.95 4.02 -3.09
C LEU A 243 2.12 4.28 -4.05
N ALA A 244 3.19 3.47 -4.01
CA ALA A 244 4.33 3.60 -4.89
C ALA A 244 3.96 3.31 -6.36
N VAL A 245 3.19 2.24 -6.60
CA VAL A 245 2.69 1.87 -7.92
C VAL A 245 1.77 2.97 -8.46
N THR A 246 0.79 3.41 -7.67
CA THR A 246 -0.13 4.48 -8.10
C THR A 246 0.60 5.81 -8.35
N SER A 247 1.56 6.18 -7.49
CA SER A 247 2.40 7.37 -7.68
C SER A 247 3.25 7.29 -8.95
N LEU A 248 3.85 6.13 -9.22
CA LEU A 248 4.62 5.87 -10.43
C LEU A 248 3.73 6.01 -11.67
N PHE A 249 2.53 5.42 -11.65
CA PHE A 249 1.58 5.53 -12.77
C PHE A 249 1.12 6.98 -12.99
N GLN A 250 0.87 7.73 -11.93
CA GLN A 250 0.51 9.14 -12.04
C GLN A 250 1.68 9.97 -12.59
N TRP A 251 2.91 9.70 -12.16
CA TRP A 251 4.10 10.36 -12.69
C TRP A 251 4.32 10.06 -14.18
N LEU A 252 4.20 8.78 -14.58
CA LEU A 252 4.29 8.37 -15.98
C LEU A 252 3.21 9.05 -16.85
N PHE A 253 1.99 9.16 -16.33
CA PHE A 253 0.90 9.86 -17.01
C PHE A 253 1.19 11.35 -17.22
N VAL A 254 1.71 12.01 -16.19
CA VAL A 254 2.13 13.43 -16.28
C VAL A 254 3.27 13.60 -17.28
N GLN A 255 4.26 12.70 -17.29
CA GLN A 255 5.36 12.77 -18.26
C GLN A 255 4.88 12.60 -19.70
N ASP A 256 4.00 11.62 -19.95
CA ASP A 256 3.48 11.36 -21.30
C ASP A 256 2.67 12.57 -21.80
N ARG A 257 1.86 13.18 -20.93
CA ARG A 257 1.18 14.44 -21.22
C ARG A 257 2.14 15.56 -21.62
N VAL A 258 3.17 15.80 -20.82
CA VAL A 258 4.16 16.87 -21.09
C VAL A 258 4.85 16.62 -22.43
N ARG A 259 5.19 15.37 -22.75
CA ARG A 259 5.76 15.01 -24.07
C ARG A 259 4.77 15.29 -25.21
N HIS A 260 3.49 14.93 -25.03
CA HIS A 260 2.47 15.13 -26.05
C HIS A 260 2.19 16.61 -26.31
N GLU A 261 2.10 17.43 -25.27
CA GLU A 261 1.95 18.90 -25.39
C GLU A 261 3.16 19.53 -26.09
N ARG A 262 4.39 19.14 -25.72
CA ARG A 262 5.62 19.60 -26.39
C ARG A 262 5.62 19.22 -27.87
N TRP A 263 5.20 18.00 -28.20
CA TRP A 263 5.14 17.55 -29.58
C TRP A 263 4.08 18.29 -30.41
N LYS A 264 2.90 18.54 -29.83
CA LYS A 264 1.87 19.38 -30.45
C LYS A 264 2.37 20.81 -30.69
N ALA A 265 2.99 21.42 -29.68
CA ALA A 265 3.55 22.76 -29.79
C ALA A 265 4.64 22.84 -30.88
N ALA A 266 5.55 21.87 -30.94
CA ALA A 266 6.57 21.79 -31.98
C ALA A 266 5.96 21.64 -33.39
N ARG A 267 4.91 20.82 -33.55
CA ARG A 267 4.22 20.64 -34.83
C ARG A 267 3.50 21.91 -35.28
N ILE A 268 2.86 22.64 -34.36
CA ILE A 268 2.23 23.93 -34.66
C ILE A 268 3.28 24.96 -35.07
N ALA A 269 4.39 25.05 -34.33
CA ALA A 269 5.50 25.94 -34.65
C ALA A 269 6.10 25.63 -36.04
N GLN A 270 6.23 24.35 -36.40
CA GLN A 270 6.71 23.94 -37.72
C GLN A 270 5.72 24.29 -38.85
N LEU A 271 4.42 24.14 -38.62
CA LEU A 271 3.39 24.56 -39.58
C LEU A 271 3.40 26.09 -39.78
N GLN A 272 3.55 26.85 -38.70
CA GLN A 272 3.69 28.31 -38.78
C GLN A 272 4.98 28.74 -39.48
N ALA A 273 6.10 28.06 -39.25
CA ALA A 273 7.36 28.32 -39.93
C ALA A 273 7.26 28.04 -41.44
N ASN A 274 6.61 26.93 -41.84
CA ASN A 274 6.38 26.61 -43.25
C ASN A 274 5.40 27.59 -43.93
N GLN A 275 4.44 28.17 -43.20
CA GLN A 275 3.55 29.21 -43.74
C GLN A 275 4.26 30.57 -43.91
N ASN A 276 5.24 30.87 -43.06
CA ASN A 276 6.02 32.11 -43.13
C ASN A 276 7.26 31.99 -44.03
N GLN A 277 7.42 30.88 -44.75
CA GLN A 277 8.50 30.71 -45.72
C GLN A 277 8.15 31.54 -46.97
N PRO A 278 8.94 32.57 -47.33
CA PRO A 278 8.67 33.34 -48.54
C PRO A 278 8.67 32.41 -49.75
N ALA A 279 7.73 32.65 -50.69
CA ALA A 279 7.61 31.85 -51.90
C ALA A 279 8.99 31.68 -52.56
N PRO A 280 9.38 30.46 -52.98
CA PRO A 280 10.64 30.28 -53.67
C PRO A 280 10.64 31.22 -54.88
N GLN A 281 11.53 32.21 -54.87
CA GLN A 281 11.77 33.02 -56.05
C GLN A 281 12.28 32.07 -57.12
N THR A 282 11.40 31.71 -58.04
CA THR A 282 11.77 31.17 -59.34
C THR A 282 12.62 32.25 -60.01
N VAL A 283 13.94 32.14 -59.86
CA VAL A 283 14.88 32.82 -60.73
C VAL A 283 14.58 32.28 -62.12
N GLY A 284 13.79 33.03 -62.89
CA GLY A 284 13.57 32.74 -64.29
C GLY A 284 14.92 32.77 -64.99
N ASN A 285 15.36 31.63 -65.49
CA ASN A 285 16.39 31.58 -66.52
C ASN A 285 15.82 32.28 -67.76
N ALA A 286 16.05 33.60 -67.84
CA ALA A 286 15.86 34.35 -69.07
C ALA A 286 16.89 33.83 -70.09
N ALA A 287 16.37 33.13 -71.10
CA ALA A 287 17.11 32.77 -72.28
C ALA A 287 17.39 34.04 -73.12
N GLY A 288 18.64 34.14 -73.60
CA GLY A 288 18.99 34.75 -74.89
C GLY A 288 19.34 36.24 -74.89
N ASN A 289 20.59 36.55 -75.22
CA ASN A 289 20.87 37.15 -76.53
C ASN A 289 22.31 36.88 -77.02
N PRO A 290 22.55 36.81 -78.35
CA PRO A 290 23.80 36.44 -78.98
C PRO A 290 24.66 37.66 -79.34
N GLN A 291 25.88 37.37 -79.83
CA GLN A 291 26.85 38.24 -80.51
C GLN A 291 27.67 39.18 -79.61
N ASP A 292 28.95 38.84 -79.45
CA ASP A 292 29.99 39.47 -80.27
C ASP A 292 31.17 38.49 -80.44
N ASP A 293 31.44 38.17 -81.71
CA ASP A 293 32.72 37.64 -82.18
C ASP A 293 33.80 38.73 -82.05
N VAL A 294 35.06 38.33 -81.83
CA VAL A 294 36.21 38.66 -82.69
C VAL A 294 37.48 38.01 -82.12
N ASP A 295 38.20 37.42 -83.07
CA ASP A 295 39.47 36.69 -83.07
C ASP A 295 40.61 37.22 -82.17
N ASP A 296 41.49 36.31 -81.72
CA ASP A 296 42.82 36.18 -82.34
C ASP A 296 43.70 35.08 -81.70
N ALA A 297 44.37 34.35 -82.60
CA ALA A 297 45.72 33.75 -82.51
C ALA A 297 45.98 32.69 -81.41
N GLU A 298 46.12 31.41 -81.80
CA GLU A 298 47.41 30.80 -82.20
C GLU A 298 48.29 30.46 -80.98
N THR A 299 48.48 29.17 -80.68
CA THR A 299 49.80 28.50 -80.64
C THR A 299 49.65 27.06 -80.12
N ALA A 300 49.77 26.13 -81.07
CA ALA A 300 50.56 24.90 -81.05
C ALA A 300 50.79 24.06 -79.77
N ALA A 301 50.45 22.77 -79.94
CA ALA A 301 51.33 21.60 -79.80
C ALA A 301 51.55 20.91 -78.44
N GLY A 302 51.51 19.57 -78.51
CA GLY A 302 52.07 18.60 -77.55
C GLY A 302 50.99 17.71 -76.93
N SER A 303 50.49 16.65 -77.57
CA SER A 303 51.16 15.40 -77.95
C SER A 303 51.77 14.65 -76.77
N ASN A 304 51.16 13.48 -76.50
CA ASN A 304 51.76 12.18 -76.18
C ASN A 304 51.70 11.64 -74.75
N VAL A 305 50.96 10.52 -74.70
CA VAL A 305 51.00 9.34 -73.80
C VAL A 305 50.27 9.46 -72.47
#